data_AF-A0A7C7USV3-F1
#
_entry.id   AF-A0A7C7USV3-F1
#
_cell.length_a   1.000
_cell.length_b   1.000
_cell.length_c   1.000
_cell.angle_alpha   90.00
_cell.angle_beta   90.00
_cell.angle_gamma   90.00
#
_symmetry.space_group_name_H-M   'P 1'
#
loop_
_entity.id
_entity.type
_entity.pdbx_description
1 polymer ?
#
loop_
_entity_poly.entity_id
_entity_poly.type
_entity_poly.pdbx_seq_one_letter_code
_entity_poly.pdbx_strand_id
1 'polypeptide(L)'
;MYDVIVVGAGHAGCEAALAAARIGARTLLLTMNLDLIAQMPCNPSVGGPAKGHLVREIDALGGEMARNIDRTFIQIRLLNSSKGPAVQALRAQADKRLYSLSMKHTLESTPNLHLKQAMVEKVLVEGDRVQGVVTNTGWVYHGRTVVLTTGTFLAGRILSGEHAWPAGRAGEFPATGLSASLRELGFTLRRLQTNTPPRIDARTIDFSQTVPQLGSDTPLYFQFPISNVQCPMSNVQFPIP
;
A
#
# COMPACT_ATOMS: atom_id res chain seq x y z
N MET A 1 21.55 -14.24 5.84
CA MET A 1 20.24 -14.80 6.24
C MET A 1 19.42 -13.69 6.88
N TYR A 2 18.13 -13.65 6.61
CA TYR A 2 17.16 -12.73 7.20
C TYR A 2 16.23 -13.47 8.16
N ASP A 3 15.64 -12.78 9.13
CA ASP A 3 14.60 -13.36 9.98
C ASP A 3 13.26 -13.36 9.23
N VAL A 4 12.93 -12.23 8.59
CA VAL A 4 11.70 -12.06 7.83
C VAL A 4 12.02 -11.56 6.42
N ILE A 5 11.44 -12.21 5.41
CA ILE A 5 11.43 -11.74 4.03
C ILE A 5 9.99 -11.38 3.66
N VAL A 6 9.77 -10.13 3.28
CA VAL A 6 8.48 -9.63 2.79
C VAL A 6 8.55 -9.49 1.28
N VAL A 7 7.60 -10.10 0.57
CA VAL A 7 7.53 -10.06 -0.90
C VAL A 7 6.36 -9.17 -1.32
N GLY A 8 6.68 -8.10 -2.03
CA GLY A 8 5.76 -7.04 -2.45
C GLY A 8 5.82 -5.84 -1.52
N ALA A 9 6.00 -4.65 -2.08
CA ALA A 9 5.97 -3.38 -1.33
C ALA A 9 4.67 -2.60 -1.54
N GLY A 10 3.52 -3.31 -1.54
CA GLY A 10 2.21 -2.68 -1.44
C GLY A 10 1.87 -2.32 0.01
N HIS A 11 0.68 -1.75 0.25
CA HIS A 11 0.25 -1.31 1.59
C HIS A 11 0.45 -2.38 2.69
N ALA A 12 0.06 -3.64 2.43
CA ALA A 12 0.25 -4.74 3.37
C ALA A 12 1.74 -5.07 3.60
N GLY A 13 2.54 -5.05 2.54
CA GLY A 13 3.97 -5.35 2.62
C GLY A 13 4.75 -4.28 3.37
N CYS A 14 4.38 -3.00 3.21
CA CYS A 14 4.97 -1.90 3.97
C CYS A 14 4.74 -2.08 5.47
N GLU A 15 3.49 -2.31 5.90
CA GLU A 15 3.20 -2.52 7.33
C GLU A 15 3.86 -3.79 7.88
N ALA A 16 3.85 -4.90 7.12
CA ALA A 16 4.50 -6.14 7.55
C ALA A 16 6.02 -5.97 7.71
N ALA A 17 6.68 -5.29 6.78
CA ALA A 17 8.11 -5.03 6.82
C ALA A 17 8.49 -4.09 7.96
N LEU A 18 7.74 -3.00 8.15
CA LEU A 18 7.94 -2.07 9.25
C LEU A 18 7.71 -2.74 10.60
N ALA A 19 6.63 -3.52 10.76
CA ALA A 19 6.33 -4.23 11.98
C ALA A 19 7.47 -5.19 12.36
N ALA A 20 7.91 -6.04 11.43
CA ALA A 20 9.01 -6.98 11.65
C ALA A 20 10.33 -6.27 12.02
N ALA A 21 10.68 -5.21 11.28
CA ALA A 21 11.91 -4.46 11.54
C ALA A 21 11.88 -3.72 12.89
N ARG A 22 10.74 -3.12 13.25
CA ARG A 22 10.55 -2.36 14.50
C ARG A 22 10.59 -3.24 15.76
N ILE A 23 10.22 -4.52 15.65
CA ILE A 23 10.40 -5.50 16.74
C ILE A 23 11.81 -6.11 16.79
N GLY A 24 12.74 -5.62 15.94
CA GLY A 24 14.14 -6.01 15.96
C GLY A 24 14.53 -7.14 14.99
N ALA A 25 13.60 -7.65 14.17
CA ALA A 25 13.91 -8.71 13.21
C ALA A 25 14.70 -8.16 12.01
N ARG A 26 15.76 -8.85 11.59
CA ARG A 26 16.48 -8.49 10.37
C ARG A 26 15.59 -8.80 9.16
N THR A 27 15.08 -7.75 8.53
CA THR A 27 13.99 -7.84 7.55
C THR A 27 14.46 -7.47 6.15
N LEU A 28 14.03 -8.23 5.15
CA LEU A 28 14.23 -7.93 3.73
C LEU A 28 12.88 -7.67 3.08
N LEU A 29 12.69 -6.50 2.48
CA LEU A 29 11.54 -6.18 1.63
C LEU A 29 11.96 -6.25 0.16
N LEU A 30 11.35 -7.18 -0.59
CA LEU A 30 11.56 -7.37 -2.02
C LEU A 30 10.39 -6.79 -2.80
N THR A 31 10.67 -6.02 -3.84
CA THR A 31 9.64 -5.47 -4.75
C THR A 31 10.14 -5.43 -6.17
N MET A 32 9.24 -5.50 -7.16
CA MET A 32 9.60 -5.41 -8.57
C MET A 32 10.08 -4.01 -8.98
N ASN A 33 9.57 -2.98 -8.30
CA ASN A 33 9.93 -1.59 -8.53
C ASN A 33 9.94 -0.82 -7.21
N LEU A 34 11.09 -0.23 -6.86
CA LEU A 34 11.26 0.58 -5.65
C LEU A 34 10.58 1.96 -5.75
N ASP A 35 10.29 2.44 -6.96
CA ASP A 35 9.62 3.73 -7.17
C ASP A 35 8.09 3.63 -7.11
N LEU A 36 7.55 2.41 -7.01
CA LEU A 36 6.12 2.13 -6.89
C LEU A 36 5.72 1.59 -5.50
N ILE A 37 6.58 1.79 -4.50
CA ILE A 37 6.31 1.46 -3.10
C ILE A 37 5.04 2.16 -2.62
N ALA A 38 4.13 1.41 -2.01
CA ALA A 38 2.85 1.90 -1.50
C ALA A 38 2.06 2.75 -2.51
N GLN A 39 2.25 2.51 -3.81
CA GLN A 39 1.48 3.19 -4.84
C GLN A 39 -0.01 2.90 -4.61
N MET A 40 -0.84 3.93 -4.80
CA MET A 40 -2.30 3.86 -4.72
C MET A 40 -2.91 3.64 -6.13
N PRO A 41 -3.03 2.39 -6.63
CA PRO A 41 -3.44 2.15 -8.00
C PRO A 41 -4.88 2.58 -8.25
N CYS A 42 -5.76 2.48 -7.26
CA CYS A 42 -7.19 2.77 -7.41
C CYS A 42 -7.53 4.21 -6.96
N ASN A 43 -8.22 4.38 -5.85
CA ASN A 43 -8.68 5.69 -5.36
C ASN A 43 -7.50 6.48 -4.73
N PRO A 44 -7.33 7.78 -5.01
CA PRO A 44 -6.44 8.68 -4.25
C PRO A 44 -6.97 8.96 -2.84
N SER A 45 -7.38 7.96 -2.05
CA SER A 45 -7.93 8.22 -0.71
C SER A 45 -7.66 7.11 0.30
N VAL A 46 -7.52 7.50 1.57
CA VAL A 46 -7.42 6.61 2.74
C VAL A 46 -8.63 6.85 3.66
N GLY A 47 -9.11 5.78 4.29
CA GLY A 47 -10.27 5.83 5.18
C GLY A 47 -11.61 5.74 4.45
N GLY A 48 -12.64 6.34 5.03
CA GLY A 48 -14.05 6.14 4.68
C GLY A 48 -14.77 5.19 5.65
N PRO A 49 -16.04 4.85 5.40
CA PRO A 49 -16.79 3.93 6.26
C PRO A 49 -16.04 2.61 6.43
N ALA A 50 -15.99 2.11 7.69
CA ALA A 50 -15.15 0.99 8.16
C ALA A 50 -13.64 1.20 8.01
N LYS A 51 -13.14 1.57 6.83
CA LYS A 51 -11.72 1.77 6.54
C LYS A 51 -11.06 2.81 7.44
N GLY A 52 -11.79 3.88 7.80
CA GLY A 52 -11.27 4.91 8.67
C GLY A 52 -10.96 4.40 10.07
N HIS A 53 -11.77 3.48 10.60
CA HIS A 53 -11.52 2.82 11.87
C HIS A 53 -10.27 1.93 11.79
N LEU A 54 -10.17 1.11 10.74
CA LEU A 54 -9.02 0.24 10.52
C LEU A 54 -7.69 1.02 10.43
N VAL A 55 -7.69 2.20 9.79
CA VAL A 55 -6.48 3.05 9.72
C VAL A 55 -6.07 3.52 11.11
N ARG A 56 -7.03 3.88 11.97
CA ARG A 56 -6.73 4.28 13.35
C ARG A 56 -6.30 3.09 14.21
N GLU A 57 -6.90 1.92 14.01
CA GLU A 57 -6.47 0.68 14.69
C GLU A 57 -5.03 0.30 14.31
N ILE A 58 -4.66 0.43 13.03
CA ILE A 58 -3.27 0.25 12.56
C ILE A 58 -2.34 1.22 13.29
N ASP A 59 -2.73 2.50 13.43
CA ASP A 59 -1.92 3.48 14.16
C ASP A 59 -1.77 3.14 15.65
N ALA A 60 -2.86 2.71 16.30
CA ALA A 60 -2.83 2.30 17.71
C ALA A 60 -1.88 1.12 17.95
N LEU A 61 -1.69 0.25 16.95
CA LEU A 61 -0.74 -0.86 16.98
C LEU A 61 0.70 -0.44 16.58
N GLY A 62 0.92 0.84 16.27
CA GLY A 62 2.23 1.37 15.87
C GLY A 62 2.56 1.22 14.39
N GLY A 63 1.56 0.99 13.53
CA GLY A 63 1.70 1.00 12.08
C GLY A 63 1.94 2.41 11.52
N GLU A 64 2.20 2.50 10.21
CA GLU A 64 2.63 3.76 9.57
C GLU A 64 1.52 4.42 8.73
N MET A 65 0.49 3.68 8.33
CA MET A 65 -0.53 4.15 7.38
C MET A 65 -1.17 5.49 7.77
N ALA A 66 -1.52 5.67 9.05
CA ALA A 66 -2.11 6.90 9.57
C ALA A 66 -1.13 8.09 9.52
N ARG A 67 0.10 7.89 9.97
CA ARG A 67 1.15 8.91 9.94
C ARG A 67 1.51 9.30 8.51
N ASN A 68 1.54 8.32 7.61
CA ASN A 68 1.86 8.55 6.20
C ASN A 68 0.74 9.33 5.50
N ILE A 69 -0.53 9.02 5.76
CA ILE A 69 -1.62 9.83 5.19
C ILE A 69 -1.66 11.25 5.79
N ASP A 70 -1.41 11.40 7.09
CA ASP A 70 -1.41 12.71 7.74
C ASP A 70 -0.32 13.66 7.22
N ARG A 71 0.79 13.11 6.71
CA ARG A 71 1.84 13.90 6.03
C ARG A 71 1.50 14.27 4.58
N THR A 72 0.50 13.63 3.96
CA THR A 72 0.36 13.62 2.49
C THR A 72 -1.06 13.85 1.98
N PHE A 73 -2.05 14.01 2.87
CA PHE A 73 -3.40 14.35 2.44
C PHE A 73 -3.49 15.78 1.91
N ILE A 74 -4.37 15.97 0.94
CA ILE A 74 -4.74 17.28 0.38
C ILE A 74 -6.11 17.74 0.87
N GLN A 75 -6.90 16.83 1.40
CA GLN A 75 -8.22 17.09 1.98
C GLN A 75 -8.53 15.98 2.99
N ILE A 76 -9.11 16.32 4.13
CA ILE A 76 -9.67 15.36 5.10
C ILE A 76 -11.06 15.78 5.54
N ARG A 77 -11.95 14.81 5.78
CA ARG A 77 -13.32 15.01 6.27
C ARG A 77 -13.71 13.95 7.28
N LEU A 78 -14.61 14.31 8.19
CA LEU A 78 -15.36 13.38 9.02
C LEU A 78 -16.67 13.03 8.32
N LEU A 79 -16.84 11.78 7.94
CA LEU A 79 -18.09 11.28 7.35
C LEU A 79 -19.10 10.97 8.44
N ASN A 80 -20.39 11.05 8.10
CA ASN A 80 -21.52 10.83 9.02
C ASN A 80 -21.49 11.74 10.26
N SER A 81 -20.98 12.97 10.14
CA SER A 81 -20.87 13.92 11.26
C SER A 81 -22.20 14.26 11.94
N SER A 82 -23.32 14.20 11.22
CA SER A 82 -24.66 14.39 11.78
C SER A 82 -25.20 13.19 12.57
N LYS A 83 -24.51 12.04 12.53
CA LYS A 83 -24.85 10.82 13.25
C LYS A 83 -23.91 10.63 14.45
N GLY A 84 -24.28 9.72 15.35
CA GLY A 84 -23.53 9.45 16.57
C GLY A 84 -22.08 8.98 16.31
N PRO A 85 -21.16 9.15 17.28
CA PRO A 85 -19.72 8.87 17.12
C PRO A 85 -19.39 7.47 16.61
N ALA A 86 -20.19 6.46 16.98
CA ALA A 86 -19.97 5.06 16.59
C ALA A 86 -20.00 4.80 15.07
N VAL A 87 -20.62 5.69 14.28
CA VAL A 87 -20.73 5.54 12.81
C VAL A 87 -19.95 6.60 12.04
N GLN A 88 -19.25 7.49 12.75
CA GLN A 88 -18.40 8.51 12.16
C GLN A 88 -17.10 7.89 11.67
N ALA A 89 -16.56 8.37 10.55
CA ALA A 89 -15.30 7.85 10.02
C ALA A 89 -14.51 8.91 9.27
N LEU A 90 -13.21 8.98 9.52
CA LEU A 90 -12.31 9.85 8.78
C LEU A 90 -12.09 9.34 7.36
N ARG A 91 -12.02 10.26 6.42
CA ARG A 91 -11.63 10.00 5.03
C ARG A 91 -10.76 11.14 4.53
N ALA A 92 -9.59 10.80 4.02
CA ALA A 92 -8.66 11.75 3.42
C ALA A 92 -8.41 11.44 1.94
N GLN A 93 -8.37 12.49 1.11
CA GLN A 93 -7.80 12.43 -0.23
C GLN A 93 -6.29 12.62 -0.12
N ALA A 94 -5.53 11.74 -0.76
CA ALA A 94 -4.07 11.70 -0.71
C ALA A 94 -3.48 12.27 -2.01
N ASP A 95 -2.39 13.04 -1.89
CA ASP A 95 -1.46 13.14 -3.01
C ASP A 95 -0.78 11.77 -3.17
N LYS A 96 -1.12 11.06 -4.25
CA LYS A 96 -0.63 9.70 -4.49
C LYS A 96 0.89 9.61 -4.57
N ARG A 97 1.53 10.63 -5.14
CA ARG A 97 2.99 10.65 -5.33
C ARG A 97 3.67 10.91 -4.00
N LEU A 98 3.21 11.91 -3.24
CA LEU A 98 3.74 12.18 -1.91
C LEU A 98 3.50 11.02 -0.95
N TYR A 99 2.34 10.36 -1.00
CA TYR A 99 2.04 9.17 -0.18
C TYR A 99 3.06 8.05 -0.41
N SER A 100 3.35 7.75 -1.69
CA SER A 100 4.33 6.75 -2.08
C SER A 100 5.76 7.15 -1.66
N LEU A 101 6.16 8.39 -1.92
CA LEU A 101 7.49 8.91 -1.58
C LEU A 101 7.73 8.94 -0.06
N SER A 102 6.75 9.40 0.72
CA SER A 102 6.83 9.43 2.19
C SER A 102 6.97 8.01 2.74
N MET A 103 6.21 7.04 2.23
CA MET A 103 6.32 5.64 2.68
C MET A 103 7.67 5.03 2.31
N LYS A 104 8.16 5.29 1.09
CA LYS A 104 9.52 4.88 0.66
C LYS A 104 10.57 5.44 1.61
N HIS A 105 10.51 6.74 1.90
CA HIS A 105 11.44 7.37 2.83
C HIS A 105 11.40 6.73 4.23
N THR A 106 10.20 6.45 4.76
CA THR A 106 10.07 5.77 6.06
C THR A 106 10.68 4.36 6.04
N LEU A 107 10.45 3.58 5.00
CA LEU A 107 11.01 2.23 4.86
C LEU A 107 12.54 2.27 4.76
N GLU A 108 13.09 3.14 3.92
CA GLU A 108 14.54 3.31 3.73
C GLU A 108 15.25 3.79 5.00
N SER A 109 14.56 4.57 5.83
CA SER A 109 15.10 5.11 7.09
C SER A 109 14.92 4.19 8.30
N THR A 110 14.20 3.07 8.15
CA THR A 110 13.90 2.17 9.27
C THR A 110 15.07 1.22 9.54
N PRO A 111 15.64 1.19 10.76
CA PRO A 111 16.69 0.25 11.12
C PRO A 111 16.25 -1.21 10.94
N ASN A 112 17.20 -2.11 10.69
CA ASN A 112 16.97 -3.54 10.45
C ASN A 112 16.15 -3.89 9.20
N LEU A 113 15.74 -2.92 8.39
CA LEU A 113 14.99 -3.13 7.16
C LEU A 113 15.86 -2.88 5.92
N HIS A 114 16.04 -3.91 5.10
CA HIS A 114 16.73 -3.80 3.81
C HIS A 114 15.71 -3.84 2.67
N LEU A 115 15.81 -2.90 1.73
CA LEU A 115 14.98 -2.88 0.53
C LEU A 115 15.80 -3.39 -0.65
N LYS A 116 15.21 -4.28 -1.47
CA LYS A 116 15.81 -4.71 -2.73
C LYS A 116 14.78 -4.74 -3.84
N GLN A 117 15.19 -4.28 -5.01
CA GLN A 117 14.43 -4.48 -6.23
C GLN A 117 14.72 -5.87 -6.79
N ALA A 118 13.74 -6.77 -6.73
CA ALA A 118 13.81 -8.08 -7.35
C ALA A 118 12.41 -8.66 -7.55
N MET A 119 12.24 -9.43 -8.61
CA MET A 119 11.04 -10.24 -8.81
C MET A 119 11.27 -11.61 -8.19
N VAL A 120 10.43 -11.99 -7.23
CA VAL A 120 10.47 -13.32 -6.60
C VAL A 120 9.69 -14.30 -7.48
N GLU A 121 10.31 -15.44 -7.77
CA GLU A 121 9.73 -16.49 -8.61
C GLU A 121 9.47 -17.79 -7.86
N LYS A 122 10.16 -18.05 -6.75
CA LYS A 122 9.99 -19.30 -6.01
C LYS A 122 10.09 -19.08 -4.50
N VAL A 123 9.26 -19.79 -3.75
CA VAL A 123 9.43 -19.96 -2.31
C VAL A 123 10.17 -21.29 -2.07
N LEU A 124 11.26 -21.24 -1.32
CA LEU A 124 12.03 -22.43 -0.95
C LEU A 124 11.46 -23.02 0.33
N VAL A 125 11.22 -24.33 0.32
CA VAL A 125 10.69 -25.08 1.46
C VAL A 125 11.48 -26.37 1.59
N GLU A 126 11.77 -26.75 2.84
CA GLU A 126 12.34 -28.04 3.21
C GLU A 126 11.40 -28.69 4.24
N GLY A 127 10.80 -29.83 3.86
CA GLY A 127 9.71 -30.42 4.64
C GLY A 127 8.51 -29.47 4.73
N ASP A 128 8.15 -29.07 5.95
CA ASP A 128 7.08 -28.13 6.27
C ASP A 128 7.58 -26.71 6.58
N ARG A 129 8.89 -26.45 6.42
CA ARG A 129 9.52 -25.18 6.81
C ARG A 129 10.01 -24.37 5.61
N VAL A 130 9.69 -23.08 5.63
CA VAL A 130 10.23 -22.14 4.66
C VAL A 130 11.73 -21.92 4.89
N GLN A 131 12.50 -21.85 3.80
CA GLN A 131 13.94 -21.65 3.80
C GLN A 131 14.36 -20.32 3.14
N GLY A 132 13.43 -19.67 2.45
CA GLY A 132 13.67 -18.40 1.79
C GLY A 132 12.93 -18.27 0.45
N VAL A 133 13.48 -17.45 -0.43
CA VAL A 133 12.92 -17.17 -1.76
C VAL A 133 14.01 -17.13 -2.83
N VAL A 134 13.63 -17.41 -4.08
CA VAL A 134 14.48 -17.28 -5.27
C VAL A 134 13.93 -16.19 -6.17
N THR A 135 14.82 -15.34 -6.67
CA THR A 135 14.49 -14.28 -7.63
C THR A 135 14.48 -14.79 -9.07
N ASN A 136 13.97 -13.98 -9.98
CA ASN A 136 14.02 -14.21 -11.43
C ASN A 136 15.44 -14.31 -12.00
N THR A 137 16.44 -13.78 -11.31
CA THR A 137 17.86 -13.90 -11.67
C THR A 137 18.53 -15.16 -11.10
N GLY A 138 17.78 -16.02 -10.41
CA GLY A 138 18.31 -17.20 -9.72
C GLY A 138 18.97 -16.91 -8.38
N TRP A 139 18.94 -15.65 -7.91
CA TRP A 139 19.51 -15.30 -6.61
C TRP A 139 18.66 -15.86 -5.47
N VAL A 140 19.31 -16.44 -4.46
CA VAL A 140 18.65 -17.02 -3.30
C VAL A 140 18.78 -16.10 -2.10
N TYR A 141 17.64 -15.72 -1.52
CA TYR A 141 17.58 -15.05 -0.22
C TYR A 141 17.06 -16.02 0.82
N HIS A 142 17.93 -16.45 1.73
CA HIS A 142 17.54 -17.29 2.87
C HIS A 142 16.85 -16.48 3.97
N GLY A 143 15.73 -17.01 4.46
CA GLY A 143 14.96 -16.41 5.54
C GLY A 143 14.15 -17.42 6.34
N ARG A 144 13.92 -17.13 7.63
CA ARG A 144 13.17 -18.00 8.55
C ARG A 144 11.66 -17.89 8.38
N THR A 145 11.20 -16.72 7.94
CA THR A 145 9.78 -16.41 7.70
C THR A 145 9.63 -15.67 6.38
N VAL A 146 8.60 -16.00 5.60
CA VAL A 146 8.26 -15.31 4.36
C VAL A 146 6.83 -14.78 4.44
N VAL A 147 6.63 -13.49 4.19
CA VAL A 147 5.31 -12.84 4.12
C VAL A 147 5.04 -12.45 2.67
N LEU A 148 4.02 -13.04 2.07
CA LEU A 148 3.64 -12.78 0.67
C LEU A 148 2.53 -11.72 0.59
N THR A 149 2.83 -10.58 -0.01
CA THR A 149 1.90 -9.44 -0.20
C THR A 149 1.84 -9.01 -1.67
N THR A 150 1.63 -9.99 -2.53
CA THR A 150 1.73 -9.88 -4.00
C THR A 150 0.63 -9.04 -4.65
N GLY A 151 -0.39 -8.61 -3.91
CA GLY A 151 -1.46 -7.75 -4.43
C GLY A 151 -2.14 -8.35 -5.67
N THR A 152 -2.21 -7.58 -6.76
CA THR A 152 -2.84 -7.98 -8.02
C THR A 152 -1.90 -8.70 -8.99
N PHE A 153 -0.68 -9.03 -8.57
CA PHE A 153 0.39 -9.45 -9.49
C PHE A 153 0.40 -10.95 -9.80
N LEU A 154 -0.03 -11.84 -8.89
CA LEU A 154 0.00 -13.28 -9.10
C LEU A 154 -0.85 -13.70 -10.31
N ALA A 155 -0.20 -14.15 -11.38
CA ALA A 155 -0.83 -14.47 -12.66
C ALA A 155 -1.86 -13.40 -13.10
N GLY A 156 -1.52 -12.13 -12.85
CA GLY A 156 -2.34 -10.97 -13.11
C GLY A 156 -2.64 -10.81 -14.61
N ARG A 157 -3.81 -10.29 -14.92
CA ARG A 157 -4.17 -9.86 -16.28
C ARG A 157 -4.99 -8.58 -16.20
N ILE A 158 -4.81 -7.71 -17.18
CA ILE A 158 -5.69 -6.55 -17.40
C ILE A 158 -6.74 -6.95 -18.43
N LEU A 159 -7.95 -6.44 -18.23
CA LEU A 159 -9.08 -6.56 -19.14
C LEU A 159 -9.52 -5.14 -19.54
N SER A 160 -9.59 -4.86 -20.83
CA SER A 160 -10.05 -3.58 -21.37
C SER A 160 -10.90 -3.81 -22.62
N GLY A 161 -12.22 -3.74 -22.44
CA GLY A 161 -13.16 -4.19 -23.48
C GLY A 161 -12.92 -5.65 -23.82
N GLU A 162 -12.71 -5.94 -25.10
CA GLU A 162 -12.41 -7.28 -25.61
C GLU A 162 -10.93 -7.67 -25.48
N HIS A 163 -10.07 -6.72 -25.12
CA HIS A 163 -8.64 -6.94 -25.03
C HIS A 163 -8.25 -7.46 -23.63
N ALA A 164 -7.35 -8.45 -23.61
CA ALA A 164 -6.79 -8.99 -22.39
C ALA A 164 -5.27 -9.21 -22.55
N TRP A 165 -4.49 -8.80 -21.55
CA TRP A 165 -3.04 -9.02 -21.56
C TRP A 165 -2.47 -9.29 -20.16
N PRO A 166 -1.36 -10.04 -20.04
CA PRO A 166 -0.74 -10.33 -18.75
C PRO A 166 -0.15 -9.05 -18.13
N ALA A 167 -0.55 -8.74 -16.89
CA ALA A 167 -0.08 -7.57 -16.15
C ALA A 167 -0.54 -7.63 -14.69
N GLY A 168 0.31 -7.19 -13.76
CA GLY A 168 -0.10 -7.01 -12.36
C GLY A 168 -0.90 -5.71 -12.16
N ARG A 169 -0.42 -4.65 -12.81
CA ARG A 169 -1.02 -3.32 -12.90
C ARG A 169 -0.68 -2.72 -14.26
N ALA A 170 -1.30 -1.60 -14.63
CA ALA A 170 -1.00 -0.95 -15.91
C ALA A 170 0.50 -0.57 -15.98
N GLY A 171 1.20 -1.10 -16.99
CA GLY A 171 2.64 -0.89 -17.16
C GLY A 171 3.55 -1.81 -16.32
N GLU A 172 2.99 -2.77 -15.57
CA GLU A 172 3.77 -3.65 -14.69
C GLU A 172 3.54 -5.13 -15.01
N PHE A 173 4.65 -5.89 -15.10
CA PHE A 173 4.62 -7.32 -15.40
C PHE A 173 3.91 -8.13 -14.30
N PRO A 174 3.24 -9.25 -14.65
CA PRO A 174 2.66 -10.16 -13.67
C PRO A 174 3.73 -11.07 -13.04
N ALA A 175 3.46 -11.58 -11.85
CA ALA A 175 4.28 -12.58 -11.17
C ALA A 175 3.79 -14.00 -11.53
N THR A 176 4.33 -14.57 -12.61
CA THR A 176 3.90 -15.88 -13.12
C THR A 176 4.60 -17.06 -12.44
N GLY A 177 5.91 -17.01 -12.23
CA GLY A 177 6.63 -18.12 -11.61
C GLY A 177 6.28 -18.28 -10.13
N LEU A 178 6.12 -17.18 -9.37
CA LEU A 178 5.65 -17.28 -7.98
C LEU A 178 4.26 -17.94 -7.88
N SER A 179 3.38 -17.69 -8.85
CA SER A 179 2.08 -18.37 -8.92
C SER A 179 2.23 -19.87 -9.21
N ALA A 180 3.19 -20.28 -10.03
CA ALA A 180 3.49 -21.69 -10.27
C ALA A 180 4.09 -22.34 -9.02
N SER A 181 5.06 -21.69 -8.38
CA SER A 181 5.68 -22.14 -7.13
C SER A 181 4.65 -22.40 -6.01
N LEU A 182 3.65 -21.53 -5.85
CA LEU A 182 2.59 -21.75 -4.86
C LEU A 182 1.72 -22.97 -5.19
N ARG A 183 1.42 -23.23 -6.46
CA ARG A 183 0.69 -24.45 -6.87
C ARG A 183 1.50 -25.71 -6.62
N GLU A 184 2.80 -25.68 -6.91
CA GLU A 184 3.73 -26.79 -6.63
C GLU A 184 3.79 -27.11 -5.13
N LEU A 185 3.68 -26.10 -4.27
CA LEU A 185 3.57 -26.25 -2.82
C LEU A 185 2.17 -26.73 -2.34
N GLY A 186 1.24 -27.01 -3.27
CA GLY A 186 -0.08 -27.54 -2.96
C GLY A 186 -1.17 -26.49 -2.71
N PHE A 187 -0.89 -25.20 -2.90
CA PHE A 187 -1.91 -24.16 -2.73
C PHE A 187 -2.90 -24.11 -3.89
N THR A 188 -4.19 -24.04 -3.55
CA THR A 188 -5.25 -23.77 -4.54
C THR A 188 -5.36 -22.26 -4.78
N LEU A 189 -5.09 -21.82 -6.01
CA LEU A 189 -5.20 -20.42 -6.40
C LEU A 189 -6.54 -20.13 -7.09
N ARG A 190 -7.24 -19.09 -6.62
CA ARG A 190 -8.47 -18.57 -7.25
C ARG A 190 -8.23 -17.20 -7.89
N ARG A 191 -9.12 -16.82 -8.82
CA ARG A 191 -9.08 -15.50 -9.47
C ARG A 191 -10.16 -14.60 -8.90
N LEU A 192 -9.78 -13.37 -8.60
CA LEU A 192 -10.67 -12.27 -8.28
C LEU A 192 -10.51 -11.18 -9.34
N GLN A 193 -11.56 -10.40 -9.56
CA GLN A 193 -11.54 -9.26 -10.46
C GLN A 193 -11.95 -8.00 -9.71
N THR A 194 -11.22 -6.92 -9.97
CA THR A 194 -11.56 -5.58 -9.51
C THR A 194 -11.36 -4.61 -10.67
N ASN A 195 -12.12 -3.52 -10.67
CA ASN A 195 -12.08 -2.51 -11.73
C ASN A 195 -11.56 -1.17 -11.18
N THR A 196 -11.07 -0.32 -12.06
CA THR A 196 -10.61 1.03 -11.74
C THR A 196 -11.11 2.00 -12.80
N PRO A 197 -11.55 3.21 -12.44
CA PRO A 197 -12.05 4.18 -13.42
C PRO A 197 -10.94 4.69 -14.36
N PRO A 198 -11.28 5.23 -15.53
CA PRO A 198 -10.32 5.95 -16.38
C PRO A 198 -9.77 7.18 -15.63
N ARG A 199 -8.59 7.64 -16.04
CA ARG A 199 -8.00 8.88 -15.54
C ARG A 199 -8.25 9.93 -16.62
N ILE A 200 -8.83 11.05 -16.22
CA ILE A 200 -9.24 12.15 -17.11
C ILE A 200 -8.36 13.36 -16.88
N ASP A 201 -8.09 14.13 -17.92
CA ASP A 201 -7.36 15.39 -17.83
C ASP A 201 -8.25 16.46 -17.19
N ALA A 202 -7.80 17.07 -16.09
CA ALA A 202 -8.58 18.08 -15.39
C ALA A 202 -8.89 19.30 -16.27
N ARG A 203 -8.02 19.62 -17.24
CA ARG A 203 -8.18 20.78 -18.15
C ARG A 203 -9.35 20.62 -19.12
N THR A 204 -9.85 19.39 -19.29
CA THR A 204 -10.98 19.09 -20.17
C THR A 204 -12.30 19.02 -19.43
N ILE A 205 -12.33 19.36 -18.13
CA ILE A 205 -13.52 19.33 -17.30
C ILE A 205 -14.01 20.77 -17.10
N ASP A 206 -15.28 21.01 -17.38
CA ASP A 206 -15.94 22.25 -17.00
C ASP A 206 -16.39 22.17 -15.54
N PHE A 207 -15.56 22.67 -14.63
CA PHE A 207 -15.86 22.69 -13.19
C PHE A 207 -16.99 23.65 -12.82
N SER A 208 -17.38 24.59 -13.69
CA SER A 208 -18.51 25.51 -13.41
C SER A 208 -19.86 24.79 -13.32
N GLN A 209 -19.95 23.60 -13.94
CA GLN A 209 -21.12 22.72 -13.86
C GLN A 209 -21.07 21.76 -12.66
N THR A 210 -20.08 21.90 -11.78
CA THR A 210 -19.89 21.03 -10.61
C THR A 210 -20.09 21.79 -9.30
N VAL A 211 -20.35 21.05 -8.22
CA VAL A 211 -20.45 21.62 -6.86
C VAL A 211 -19.20 21.27 -6.07
N PRO A 212 -18.40 22.26 -5.62
CA PRO A 212 -17.23 22.00 -4.78
C PRO A 212 -17.62 21.28 -3.48
N GLN A 213 -16.83 20.27 -3.11
CA GLN A 213 -16.95 19.59 -1.84
C GLN A 213 -15.66 19.76 -1.06
N LEU A 214 -15.65 20.73 -0.14
CA LEU A 214 -14.48 21.10 0.65
C LEU A 214 -14.19 20.11 1.80
N GLY A 215 -12.98 20.23 2.35
CA GLY A 215 -12.52 19.48 3.52
C GLY A 215 -13.20 19.92 4.82
N SER A 216 -12.69 19.43 5.94
CA SER A 216 -13.07 19.89 7.28
C SER A 216 -12.50 21.29 7.55
N ASP A 217 -13.31 22.16 8.16
CA ASP A 217 -12.86 23.49 8.63
C ASP A 217 -11.98 23.39 9.89
N THR A 218 -12.13 22.31 10.65
CA THR A 218 -11.29 22.00 11.80
C THR A 218 -10.21 20.99 11.41
N PRO A 219 -8.99 21.11 11.98
CA PRO A 219 -7.93 20.13 11.75
C PRO A 219 -8.35 18.72 12.17
N LEU A 220 -8.19 17.76 11.27
CA LEU A 220 -8.42 16.34 11.53
C LEU A 220 -7.16 15.56 11.18
N TYR A 221 -6.89 14.49 11.93
CA TYR A 221 -5.75 13.61 11.74
C TYR A 221 -6.17 12.16 12.00
N PHE A 222 -5.59 11.22 11.26
CA PHE A 222 -5.79 9.80 11.53
C PHE A 222 -4.99 9.35 12.74
N GLN A 223 -3.74 9.81 12.86
CA GLN A 223 -2.87 9.41 13.95
C GLN A 223 -3.40 9.90 15.29
N PHE A 224 -3.24 9.08 16.32
CA PHE A 224 -3.54 9.51 17.68
C PHE A 224 -2.58 10.64 18.08
N PRO A 225 -3.07 11.66 18.80
CA PRO A 225 -2.23 12.76 19.26
C PRO A 225 -1.11 12.19 20.14
N ILE A 226 0.13 12.27 19.64
CA ILE A 226 1.31 12.06 20.46
C ILE A 226 1.42 13.31 21.33
N SER A 227 1.48 13.14 22.65
CA SER A 227 1.81 14.23 23.57
C SER A 227 3.08 14.93 23.06
N ASN A 228 2.93 16.15 22.54
CA ASN A 228 3.98 17.07 22.05
C ASN A 228 4.32 17.09 20.54
N VAL A 229 3.52 16.52 19.63
CA VAL A 229 3.76 16.72 18.18
C VAL A 229 2.74 17.70 17.58
N GLN A 230 3.19 18.92 17.29
CA GLN A 230 2.48 19.81 16.36
C GLN A 230 2.57 19.19 14.96
N CYS A 231 1.47 18.61 14.49
CA CYS A 231 1.38 18.21 13.09
C CYS A 231 1.36 19.47 12.22
N PRO A 232 2.08 19.47 11.09
CA PRO A 232 2.11 20.63 10.22
C PRO A 232 0.68 20.97 9.79
N MET A 233 0.24 22.17 10.14
CA MET A 233 -0.99 22.74 9.61
C MET A 233 -0.75 23.07 8.14
N SER A 234 -1.00 22.12 7.26
CA SER A 234 -1.09 22.44 5.85
C SER A 234 -2.25 21.70 5.23
N ASN A 235 -3.43 22.29 5.35
CA ASN A 235 -4.41 22.24 4.26
C ASN A 235 -3.75 22.93 3.06
N VAL A 236 -2.88 22.23 2.33
CA VAL A 236 -2.39 22.72 1.05
C VAL A 236 -3.59 22.73 0.12
N GLN A 237 -4.25 23.88 0.05
CA GLN A 237 -5.26 24.16 -0.97
C GLN A 237 -4.52 24.25 -2.29
N PHE A 238 -4.51 23.17 -3.07
CA PHE A 238 -4.17 23.27 -4.46
C PHE A 238 -5.24 24.13 -5.14
N PRO A 239 -4.87 25.19 -5.87
CA PRO A 239 -5.84 25.97 -6.62
C PRO A 239 -6.54 25.02 -7.59
N ILE A 240 -7.88 24.97 -7.49
CA ILE A 240 -8.70 24.41 -8.57
C ILE A 240 -8.55 25.43 -9.71
N PRO A 241 -8.00 25.04 -10.87
CA PRO A 241 -7.93 25.93 -12.02
C PRO A 241 -9.31 26.34 -12.52
#